data_AF-D2DSQ9-F1
#
_entry.id   AF-D2DSQ9-F1
#
_cell.length_a   1.000
_cell.length_b   1.000
_cell.length_c   1.000
_cell.angle_alpha   90.00
_cell.angle_beta   90.00
_cell.angle_gamma   90.00
#
_symmetry.space_group_name_H-M   'P 1'
#
loop_
_entity.id
_entity.type
_entity.pdbx_description
1 polymer ?
#
loop_
_entity_poly.entity_id
_entity_poly.type
_entity_poly.pdbx_seq_one_letter_code
_entity_poly.pdbx_strand_id
1 'polypeptide(L)'
;VLYARDHHLMPGGILMPNRCSLHLLGIEDLESHKKLITFWDDVYGFRMSCLRREVVKEASTDVVKGACVLTSAAQIAEFNLMTAQPSDTEFSCPFSLTAKRDGQMTGFAGYFDAHFDLPCPVTLPTGPNSTPTHWKQTIFYLPHPQSVTKGELLAGHISVRRKRREVRSLEVTITWGDQTFKCLVE
;
A
#
# COMPACT_ATOMS: atom_id res chain seq x y z
N VAL A 1 -15.28 -9.44 12.07
CA VAL A 1 -14.36 -9.69 13.20
C VAL A 1 -14.71 -8.83 14.41
N LEU A 2 -14.65 -7.50 14.32
CA LEU A 2 -14.96 -6.61 15.47
C LEU A 2 -16.32 -6.91 16.11
N TYR A 3 -17.38 -7.05 15.31
CA TYR A 3 -18.69 -7.47 15.81
C TYR A 3 -18.64 -8.79 16.62
N ALA A 4 -17.91 -9.80 16.13
CA ALA A 4 -17.81 -11.07 16.83
C ALA A 4 -17.00 -10.95 18.14
N ARG A 5 -15.96 -10.10 18.16
CA ARG A 5 -15.25 -9.76 19.39
C ARG A 5 -16.22 -9.16 20.41
N ASP A 6 -16.96 -8.15 20.02
CA ASP A 6 -17.79 -7.35 20.94
C ASP A 6 -18.99 -8.12 21.50
N HIS A 7 -19.52 -9.09 20.72
CA HIS A 7 -20.74 -9.82 21.11
C HIS A 7 -20.51 -11.25 21.58
N HIS A 8 -19.35 -11.85 21.28
CA HIS A 8 -19.12 -13.28 21.51
C HIS A 8 -17.79 -13.62 22.20
N LEU A 9 -16.85 -12.67 22.32
CA LEU A 9 -15.60 -12.93 23.01
C LEU A 9 -15.80 -12.76 24.52
N MET A 10 -15.54 -13.82 25.28
CA MET A 10 -15.56 -13.76 26.74
C MET A 10 -14.40 -12.90 27.27
N PRO A 11 -14.50 -12.31 28.47
CA PRO A 11 -13.38 -11.64 29.12
C PRO A 11 -12.15 -12.57 29.20
N GLY A 12 -10.99 -12.08 28.77
CA GLY A 12 -9.76 -12.88 28.69
C GLY A 12 -9.64 -13.76 27.44
N GLY A 13 -10.62 -13.72 26.53
CA GLY A 13 -10.53 -14.38 25.23
C GLY A 13 -9.43 -13.78 24.34
N ILE A 14 -8.93 -14.59 23.41
CA ILE A 14 -7.81 -14.23 22.52
C ILE A 14 -8.32 -14.12 21.08
N LEU A 15 -7.94 -13.06 20.38
CA LEU A 15 -8.08 -12.94 18.92
C LEU A 15 -6.77 -13.33 18.24
N MET A 16 -6.83 -14.00 17.10
CA MET A 16 -5.65 -14.40 16.33
C MET A 16 -5.89 -14.15 14.83
N PRO A 17 -5.05 -13.31 14.17
CA PRO A 17 -4.06 -12.40 14.77
C PRO A 17 -4.73 -11.40 15.71
N ASN A 18 -3.98 -10.83 16.65
CA ASN A 18 -4.47 -9.78 17.54
C ASN A 18 -3.95 -8.39 17.15
N ARG A 19 -2.92 -8.31 16.30
CA ARG A 19 -2.36 -7.04 15.83
C ARG A 19 -2.03 -7.08 14.34
N CYS A 20 -2.24 -5.98 13.65
CA CYS A 20 -1.95 -5.84 12.23
C CYS A 20 -1.26 -4.49 11.99
N SER A 21 -0.16 -4.48 11.25
CA SER A 21 0.55 -3.25 10.86
C SER A 21 0.46 -3.07 9.34
N LEU A 22 0.23 -1.83 8.89
CA LEU A 22 0.25 -1.45 7.48
C LEU A 22 1.52 -0.68 7.19
N HIS A 23 2.16 -1.00 6.07
CA HIS A 23 3.43 -0.42 5.65
C HIS A 23 3.34 0.11 4.23
N LEU A 24 4.08 1.18 3.97
CA LEU A 24 4.23 1.80 2.65
C LEU A 24 5.72 1.89 2.30
N LEU A 25 6.07 1.62 1.06
CA LEU A 25 7.42 1.83 0.52
C LEU A 25 7.36 2.32 -0.93
N GLY A 26 8.47 2.84 -1.43
CA GLY A 26 8.66 3.20 -2.84
C GLY A 26 9.30 2.08 -3.64
N ILE A 27 8.85 1.91 -4.88
CA ILE A 27 9.34 0.89 -5.80
C ILE A 27 9.89 1.49 -7.10
N GLU A 28 10.80 0.75 -7.72
CA GLU A 28 11.26 0.90 -9.09
C GLU A 28 10.96 -0.38 -9.86
N ASP A 29 9.95 -0.32 -10.73
CA ASP A 29 9.62 -1.38 -11.69
C ASP A 29 9.20 -0.74 -13.03
N LEU A 30 10.21 -0.38 -13.82
CA LEU A 30 10.03 0.26 -15.12
C LEU A 30 9.35 -0.66 -16.14
N GLU A 31 9.57 -1.97 -16.03
CA GLU A 31 8.97 -2.96 -16.94
C GLU A 31 7.46 -3.06 -16.74
N SER A 32 7.01 -3.20 -15.48
CA SER A 32 5.58 -3.23 -15.17
C SER A 32 4.93 -1.88 -15.41
N HIS A 33 5.61 -0.78 -15.08
CA HIS A 33 5.11 0.58 -15.39
C HIS A 33 4.91 0.78 -16.89
N LYS A 34 5.86 0.34 -17.72
CA LYS A 34 5.73 0.41 -19.18
C LYS A 34 4.53 -0.39 -19.69
N LYS A 35 4.31 -1.60 -19.16
CA LYS A 35 3.22 -2.49 -19.59
C LYS A 35 1.84 -2.01 -19.16
N LEU A 36 1.72 -1.43 -17.98
CA LEU A 36 0.43 -1.09 -17.38
C LEU A 36 0.05 0.38 -17.57
N ILE A 37 1.03 1.28 -17.53
CA ILE A 37 0.80 2.74 -17.55
C ILE A 37 1.17 3.33 -18.91
N THR A 38 2.42 3.20 -19.33
CA THR A 38 2.93 3.86 -20.54
C THR A 38 2.44 3.20 -21.83
N PHE A 39 1.98 1.93 -21.77
CA PHE A 39 1.38 1.22 -22.90
C PHE A 39 0.28 2.02 -23.61
N TRP A 40 -0.52 2.75 -22.84
CA TRP A 40 -1.64 3.54 -23.37
C TRP A 40 -1.20 4.79 -24.14
N ASP A 41 0.05 5.23 -24.04
CA ASP A 41 0.55 6.36 -24.82
C ASP A 41 0.67 5.98 -26.32
N ASP A 42 0.97 4.72 -26.63
CA ASP A 42 1.05 4.19 -27.99
C ASP A 42 0.66 2.70 -28.04
N VAL A 43 -0.60 2.46 -28.41
CA VAL A 43 -1.17 1.12 -28.61
C VAL A 43 -1.10 0.81 -30.10
N TYR A 44 0.02 0.27 -30.56
CA TYR A 44 0.24 -0.12 -31.97
C TYR A 44 0.05 1.03 -32.99
N GLY A 45 0.51 2.24 -32.67
CA GLY A 45 0.34 3.45 -33.46
C GLY A 45 -0.87 4.31 -33.06
N PHE A 46 -1.72 3.81 -32.15
CA PHE A 46 -2.89 4.54 -31.66
C PHE A 46 -2.64 5.16 -30.29
N ARG A 47 -2.78 6.48 -30.19
CA ARG A 47 -2.65 7.20 -28.93
C ARG A 47 -3.92 7.04 -28.07
N MET A 48 -3.84 6.26 -27.00
CA MET A 48 -4.92 6.01 -26.05
C MET A 48 -4.67 6.64 -24.66
N SER A 49 -3.86 7.71 -24.61
CA SER A 49 -3.42 8.36 -23.36
C SER A 49 -4.56 8.86 -22.43
N CYS A 50 -5.81 8.92 -22.91
CA CYS A 50 -6.97 9.16 -22.04
C CYS A 50 -7.21 8.00 -21.06
N LEU A 51 -6.98 6.74 -21.46
CA LEU A 51 -7.15 5.57 -20.61
C LEU A 51 -6.08 5.50 -19.51
N ARG A 52 -4.85 5.94 -19.81
CA ARG A 52 -3.78 6.07 -18.82
C ARG A 52 -4.20 6.84 -17.58
N ARG A 53 -4.98 7.92 -17.76
CA ARG A 53 -5.46 8.75 -16.65
C ARG A 53 -6.39 8.00 -15.72
N GLU A 54 -7.14 7.03 -16.23
CA GLU A 54 -8.03 6.20 -15.43
C GLU A 54 -7.27 5.03 -14.81
N VAL A 55 -6.39 4.35 -15.55
CA VAL A 55 -5.60 3.22 -15.04
C VAL A 55 -4.69 3.61 -13.88
N VAL A 56 -4.10 4.81 -13.90
CA VAL A 56 -3.27 5.31 -12.77
C VAL A 56 -4.10 5.53 -11.49
N LYS A 57 -5.42 5.69 -11.59
CA LYS A 57 -6.31 5.82 -10.44
C LYS A 57 -6.73 4.46 -9.88
N GLU A 58 -6.28 3.35 -10.44
CA GLU A 58 -6.57 2.01 -9.94
C GLU A 58 -5.31 1.43 -9.31
N ALA A 59 -5.45 0.85 -8.13
CA ALA A 59 -4.36 0.12 -7.50
C ALA A 59 -4.22 -1.26 -8.16
N SER A 60 -2.99 -1.72 -8.37
CA SER A 60 -2.71 -3.06 -8.89
C SER A 60 -2.30 -4.00 -7.76
N THR A 61 -2.66 -5.28 -7.84
CA THR A 61 -2.26 -6.29 -6.86
C THR A 61 -1.29 -7.27 -7.50
N ASP A 62 0.00 -7.12 -7.22
CA ASP A 62 1.03 -8.01 -7.73
C ASP A 62 2.21 -8.24 -6.78
N VAL A 63 3.03 -9.26 -7.07
CA VAL A 63 4.23 -9.59 -6.29
C VAL A 63 5.32 -8.58 -6.63
N VAL A 64 5.63 -7.71 -5.70
CA VAL A 64 6.80 -6.82 -5.77
C VAL A 64 8.03 -7.63 -5.43
N LYS A 65 8.98 -7.70 -6.37
CA LYS A 65 10.28 -8.35 -6.12
C LYS A 65 11.10 -7.49 -5.17
N GLY A 66 11.83 -8.12 -4.24
CA GLY A 66 12.73 -7.39 -3.33
C GLY A 66 13.72 -6.46 -4.04
N ALA A 67 14.19 -6.82 -5.24
CA ALA A 67 15.07 -5.98 -6.06
C ALA A 67 14.41 -4.67 -6.57
N CYS A 68 13.08 -4.65 -6.66
CA CYS A 68 12.31 -3.47 -7.05
C CYS A 68 12.07 -2.52 -5.88
N VAL A 69 12.38 -2.89 -4.63
CA VAL A 69 12.24 -2.00 -3.48
C VAL A 69 13.30 -0.91 -3.54
N LEU A 70 12.86 0.35 -3.64
CA LEU A 70 13.74 1.51 -3.83
C LEU A 70 14.02 2.26 -2.51
N THR A 71 13.09 2.21 -1.56
CA THR A 71 13.17 2.99 -0.30
C THR A 71 13.14 2.11 0.95
N SER A 72 13.34 2.71 2.12
CA SER A 72 12.85 2.15 3.40
C SER A 72 11.32 2.03 3.39
N ALA A 73 10.79 1.19 4.28
CA ALA A 73 9.36 1.13 4.54
C ALA A 73 9.01 2.04 5.72
N ALA A 74 7.82 2.63 5.68
CA ALA A 74 7.22 3.35 6.80
C ALA A 74 5.94 2.63 7.24
N GLN A 75 5.80 2.41 8.55
CA GLN A 75 4.54 1.95 9.13
C GLN A 75 3.54 3.12 9.11
N ILE A 76 2.43 2.94 8.40
CA ILE A 76 1.40 3.97 8.20
C ILE A 76 0.19 3.77 9.12
N ALA A 77 -0.05 2.55 9.59
CA ALA A 77 -1.09 2.29 10.58
C ALA A 77 -0.77 1.04 11.38
N GLU A 78 -1.36 0.95 12.56
CA GLU A 78 -1.34 -0.25 13.38
C GLU A 78 -2.69 -0.43 14.07
N PHE A 79 -3.21 -1.64 14.00
CA PHE A 79 -4.50 -2.02 14.54
C PHE A 79 -4.31 -3.08 15.60
N ASN A 80 -4.62 -2.73 16.85
CA ASN A 80 -4.82 -3.71 17.89
C ASN A 80 -6.27 -4.21 17.81
N LEU A 81 -6.47 -5.42 17.29
CA LEU A 81 -7.81 -5.98 17.05
C LEU A 81 -8.59 -6.24 18.34
N MET A 82 -7.94 -6.26 19.50
CA MET A 82 -8.62 -6.36 20.80
C MET A 82 -9.35 -5.06 21.17
N THR A 83 -8.90 -3.90 20.70
CA THR A 83 -9.45 -2.59 21.08
C THR A 83 -9.97 -1.77 19.90
N ALA A 84 -9.58 -2.14 18.67
CA ALA A 84 -9.91 -1.41 17.46
C ALA A 84 -11.42 -1.22 17.27
N GLN A 85 -11.79 -0.04 16.76
CA GLN A 85 -13.13 0.34 16.42
C GLN A 85 -13.30 0.41 14.90
N PRO A 86 -14.52 0.26 14.36
CA PRO A 86 -14.76 0.41 12.93
C PRO A 86 -14.26 1.76 12.37
N SER A 87 -14.31 2.83 13.17
CA SER A 87 -13.82 4.16 12.80
C SER A 87 -12.31 4.20 12.55
N ASP A 88 -11.53 3.32 13.16
CA ASP A 88 -10.07 3.32 13.03
C ASP A 88 -9.63 2.92 11.61
N THR A 89 -10.52 2.28 10.84
CA THR A 89 -10.25 1.86 9.46
C THR A 89 -10.17 3.03 8.47
N GLU A 90 -10.62 4.22 8.87
CA GLU A 90 -10.46 5.45 8.11
C GLU A 90 -9.42 6.34 8.81
N PHE A 91 -8.23 6.42 8.23
CA PHE A 91 -7.10 7.11 8.86
C PHE A 91 -6.32 7.98 7.88
N SER A 92 -5.49 8.84 8.46
CA SER A 92 -4.74 9.87 7.78
C SER A 92 -3.44 10.07 8.54
N CYS A 93 -2.29 9.87 7.90
CA CYS A 93 -1.00 9.97 8.58
C CYS A 93 0.12 10.46 7.65
N PRO A 94 1.13 11.15 8.18
CA PRO A 94 2.35 11.43 7.45
C PRO A 94 3.17 10.14 7.30
N PHE A 95 3.96 10.06 6.24
CA PHE A 95 4.96 9.02 6.05
C PHE A 95 6.30 9.63 5.63
N SER A 96 7.38 8.89 5.85
CA SER A 96 8.72 9.27 5.42
C SER A 96 9.50 8.05 4.96
N LEU A 97 9.96 8.07 3.71
CA LEU A 97 10.70 6.97 3.09
C LEU A 97 12.10 7.45 2.69
N THR A 98 13.14 6.70 3.02
CA THR A 98 14.51 7.04 2.64
C THR A 98 14.93 6.23 1.43
N ALA A 99 15.32 6.89 0.34
CA ALA A 99 15.83 6.23 -0.85
C ALA A 99 17.12 5.45 -0.55
N LYS A 100 17.14 4.16 -0.86
CA LYS A 100 18.28 3.26 -0.58
C LYS A 100 19.37 3.34 -1.65
N ARG A 101 18.98 3.75 -2.86
CA ARG A 101 19.82 3.86 -4.05
C ARG A 101 19.24 4.91 -4.99
N ASP A 102 20.07 5.40 -5.91
CA ASP A 102 19.60 6.21 -7.03
C ASP A 102 18.67 5.36 -7.91
N GLY A 103 17.63 5.98 -8.45
CA GLY A 103 16.67 5.27 -9.27
C GLY A 103 15.52 6.11 -9.81
N GLN A 104 14.61 5.43 -10.49
CA GLN A 104 13.38 5.96 -11.06
C GLN A 104 12.19 5.35 -10.31
N MET A 105 11.66 6.08 -9.33
CA MET A 105 10.49 5.65 -8.59
C MET A 105 9.28 5.56 -9.53
N THR A 106 8.68 4.38 -9.63
CA THR A 106 7.52 4.13 -10.52
C THR A 106 6.20 4.08 -9.78
N GLY A 107 6.22 3.97 -8.46
CA GLY A 107 5.03 3.81 -7.63
C GLY A 107 5.34 3.66 -6.14
N PHE A 108 4.29 3.66 -5.35
CA PHE A 108 4.31 3.19 -3.97
C PHE A 108 3.78 1.75 -3.92
N ALA A 109 4.25 0.95 -2.97
CA ALA A 109 3.66 -0.34 -2.65
C ALA A 109 3.26 -0.39 -1.17
N GLY A 110 2.01 -0.79 -0.93
CA GLY A 110 1.45 -1.06 0.38
C GLY A 110 1.42 -2.57 0.68
N TYR A 111 1.72 -2.94 1.91
CA TYR A 111 1.60 -4.31 2.41
C TYR A 111 1.24 -4.30 3.90
N PHE A 112 0.93 -5.47 4.47
CA PHE A 112 0.58 -5.60 5.86
C PHE A 112 1.29 -6.77 6.55
N ASP A 113 1.54 -6.66 7.85
CA ASP A 113 2.04 -7.79 8.62
C ASP A 113 1.01 -8.13 9.70
N ALA A 114 0.68 -9.42 9.82
CA ALA A 114 -0.22 -9.92 10.86
C ALA A 114 0.61 -10.49 12.01
N HIS A 115 0.42 -9.96 13.21
CA HIS A 115 1.13 -10.35 14.42
C HIS A 115 0.23 -11.14 15.37
N PHE A 116 0.83 -12.18 15.95
CA PHE A 116 0.23 -13.05 16.94
C PHE A 116 1.06 -12.90 18.22
N ASP A 117 0.60 -12.06 19.15
CA ASP A 117 1.24 -11.81 20.44
C ASP A 117 0.97 -12.97 21.41
N LEU A 118 1.57 -14.12 21.09
CA LEU A 118 1.59 -15.33 21.90
C LEU A 118 2.85 -15.33 22.79
N PRO A 119 2.94 -16.19 23.82
CA PRO A 119 4.18 -16.37 24.58
C PRO A 119 5.41 -16.66 23.71
N CYS A 120 5.20 -17.31 22.56
CA CYS A 120 6.16 -17.35 21.46
C CYS A 120 5.58 -16.54 20.28
N PRO A 121 5.99 -15.28 20.08
CA PRO A 121 5.39 -14.41 19.07
C PRO A 121 5.57 -14.97 17.66
N VAL A 122 4.49 -14.93 16.87
CA VAL A 122 4.50 -15.32 15.46
C VAL A 122 4.10 -14.11 14.62
N THR A 123 4.76 -13.89 13.49
CA THR A 123 4.36 -12.89 12.52
C THR A 123 4.21 -13.56 11.16
N LEU A 124 3.12 -13.24 10.47
CA LEU A 124 2.91 -13.54 9.06
C LEU A 124 3.23 -12.26 8.27
N PRO A 125 4.44 -12.14 7.73
CA PRO A 125 4.80 -10.96 6.94
C PRO A 125 4.27 -11.08 5.52
N THR A 126 3.83 -9.96 4.93
CA THR A 126 3.47 -9.90 3.50
C THR A 126 4.33 -8.93 2.70
N GLY A 127 5.41 -8.42 3.30
CA GLY A 127 6.32 -7.49 2.62
C GLY A 127 7.07 -8.11 1.42
N PRO A 128 7.58 -7.27 0.49
CA PRO A 128 8.30 -7.72 -0.71
C PRO A 128 9.58 -8.54 -0.46
N ASN A 129 10.14 -8.46 0.75
CA ASN A 129 11.35 -9.20 1.14
C ASN A 129 11.04 -10.53 1.84
N SER A 130 9.76 -10.87 1.97
CA SER A 130 9.28 -12.12 2.57
C SER A 130 8.83 -13.10 1.50
N THR A 131 8.59 -14.35 1.90
CA THR A 131 8.00 -15.36 1.00
C THR A 131 6.68 -14.85 0.45
N PRO A 132 6.46 -14.88 -0.89
CA PRO A 132 5.22 -14.40 -1.49
C PRO A 132 3.99 -15.11 -0.91
N THR A 133 2.97 -14.31 -0.62
CA THR A 133 1.65 -14.79 -0.17
C THR A 133 0.60 -14.52 -1.24
N HIS A 134 -0.60 -15.09 -1.09
CA HIS A 134 -1.70 -14.85 -2.03
C HIS A 134 -2.21 -13.39 -2.01
N TRP A 135 -1.96 -12.64 -0.92
CA TRP A 135 -2.28 -11.22 -0.85
C TRP A 135 -1.38 -10.36 -1.74
N LYS A 136 -0.17 -10.85 -2.05
CA LYS A 136 0.86 -10.09 -2.76
C LYS A 136 1.05 -8.70 -2.11
N GLN A 137 1.25 -7.65 -2.91
CA GLN A 137 1.25 -6.26 -2.44
C GLN A 137 0.36 -5.39 -3.31
N THR A 138 -0.13 -4.29 -2.76
CA THR A 138 -0.95 -3.30 -3.46
C THR A 138 -0.04 -2.18 -3.99
N ILE A 139 -0.05 -1.96 -5.30
CA ILE A 139 0.83 -1.02 -6.00
C ILE A 139 0.03 0.19 -6.47
N PHE A 140 0.50 1.37 -6.09
CA PHE A 140 -0.02 2.67 -6.51
C PHE A 140 0.97 3.30 -7.48
N TYR A 141 0.74 3.14 -8.79
CA TYR A 141 1.65 3.65 -9.81
C TYR A 141 1.63 5.18 -9.88
N LEU A 142 2.80 5.76 -10.11
CA LEU A 142 2.91 7.17 -10.46
C LEU A 142 2.55 7.35 -11.94
N PRO A 143 1.95 8.50 -12.31
CA PRO A 143 1.71 8.81 -13.71
C PRO A 143 3.00 8.72 -14.55
N HIS A 144 4.10 9.27 -14.02
CA HIS A 144 5.42 9.23 -14.65
C HIS A 144 6.45 8.77 -13.63
N PRO A 145 7.47 7.99 -14.03
CA PRO A 145 8.60 7.70 -13.16
C PRO A 145 9.30 8.98 -12.70
N GLN A 146 9.76 8.99 -11.45
CA GLN A 146 10.42 10.15 -10.85
C GLN A 146 11.80 9.79 -10.33
N SER A 147 12.79 10.60 -10.66
CA SER A 147 14.16 10.38 -10.19
C SER A 147 14.27 10.64 -8.70
N VAL A 148 14.91 9.72 -7.99
CA VAL A 148 15.24 9.85 -6.57
C VAL A 148 16.73 9.54 -6.38
N THR A 149 17.34 10.23 -5.42
CA THR A 149 18.77 10.08 -5.10
C THR A 149 18.94 9.28 -3.82
N LYS A 150 19.99 8.47 -3.71
CA LYS A 150 20.33 7.74 -2.49
C LYS A 150 20.42 8.68 -1.30
N GLY A 151 19.72 8.33 -0.22
CA GLY A 151 19.66 9.13 1.01
C GLY A 151 18.61 10.23 0.98
N GLU A 152 17.95 10.47 -0.15
CA GLU A 152 16.84 11.42 -0.24
C GLU A 152 15.67 10.98 0.64
N LEU A 153 15.06 11.95 1.32
CA LEU A 153 13.91 11.75 2.20
C LEU A 153 12.62 12.09 1.48
N LEU A 154 11.84 11.07 1.15
CA LEU A 154 10.53 11.19 0.53
C LEU A 154 9.47 11.31 1.62
N ALA A 155 9.20 12.54 2.03
CA ALA A 155 8.15 12.85 3.00
C ALA A 155 6.82 13.11 2.28
N GLY A 156 5.75 12.61 2.86
CA GLY A 156 4.41 12.74 2.31
C GLY A 156 3.34 12.42 3.33
N HIS A 157 2.13 12.24 2.83
CA HIS A 157 0.99 11.94 3.67
C HIS A 157 0.01 11.02 2.94
N ILE A 158 -0.55 10.05 3.65
CA ILE A 158 -1.50 9.07 3.12
C ILE A 158 -2.82 9.18 3.88
N SER A 159 -3.93 9.10 3.15
CA SER A 159 -5.28 9.02 3.69
C SER A 159 -5.97 7.80 3.09
N VAL A 160 -6.59 6.99 3.93
CA VAL A 160 -7.38 5.82 3.53
C VAL A 160 -8.80 6.02 4.01
N ARG A 161 -9.77 5.94 3.09
CA ARG A 161 -11.18 6.17 3.38
C ARG A 161 -12.06 5.15 2.69
N ARG A 162 -13.20 4.84 3.30
CA ARG A 162 -14.22 3.98 2.69
C ARG A 162 -15.12 4.79 1.78
N LYS A 163 -15.45 4.26 0.60
CA LYS A 163 -16.47 4.88 -0.25
C LYS A 163 -17.86 4.73 0.36
N ARG A 164 -18.62 5.83 0.41
CA ARG A 164 -19.99 5.84 0.98
C ARG A 164 -20.99 5.02 0.17
N ARG A 165 -20.85 4.97 -1.16
CA ARG A 165 -21.77 4.26 -2.07
C ARG A 165 -21.35 2.83 -2.36
N GLU A 166 -20.04 2.59 -2.42
CA GLU A 166 -19.43 1.26 -2.60
C GLU A 166 -18.69 0.89 -1.32
N VAL A 167 -19.43 0.32 -0.39
CA VAL A 167 -18.98 0.02 0.97
C VAL A 167 -17.83 -0.99 1.07
N ARG A 168 -17.40 -1.59 -0.04
CA ARG A 168 -16.23 -2.48 -0.11
C ARG A 168 -15.01 -1.82 -0.73
N SER A 169 -15.20 -0.73 -1.47
CA SER A 169 -14.11 -0.02 -2.14
C SER A 169 -13.46 0.98 -1.19
N LEU A 170 -12.13 1.07 -1.27
CA LEU A 170 -11.34 2.05 -0.54
C LEU A 170 -10.84 3.13 -1.50
N GLU A 171 -10.86 4.37 -1.04
CA GLU A 171 -10.16 5.48 -1.66
C GLU A 171 -8.88 5.74 -0.86
N VAL A 172 -7.74 5.56 -1.53
CA VAL A 172 -6.42 5.86 -0.97
C VAL A 172 -5.90 7.12 -1.65
N THR A 173 -5.58 8.14 -0.86
CA THR A 173 -4.95 9.37 -1.34
C THR A 173 -3.54 9.46 -0.81
N ILE A 174 -2.55 9.57 -1.69
CA ILE A 174 -1.14 9.74 -1.36
C ILE A 174 -0.70 11.11 -1.84
N THR A 175 -0.17 11.95 -0.95
CA THR A 175 0.43 13.24 -1.28
C THR A 175 1.94 13.16 -1.09
N TRP A 176 2.70 13.48 -2.12
CA TRP A 176 4.16 13.52 -2.09
C TRP A 176 4.65 14.71 -2.92
N GLY A 177 5.47 15.57 -2.33
CA GLY A 177 5.79 16.88 -2.91
C GLY A 177 4.53 17.71 -3.16
N ASP A 178 4.45 18.35 -4.32
CA ASP A 178 3.27 19.13 -4.76
C ASP A 178 2.19 18.27 -5.45
N GLN A 179 2.32 16.94 -5.41
CA GLN A 179 1.47 16.02 -6.15
C GLN A 179 0.56 15.23 -5.22
N THR A 180 -0.67 15.01 -5.70
CA THR A 180 -1.69 14.20 -5.03
C THR A 180 -2.15 13.08 -5.96
N PHE A 181 -1.99 11.85 -5.53
CA PHE A 181 -2.42 10.65 -6.23
C PHE A 181 -3.64 10.08 -5.51
N LYS A 182 -4.74 9.92 -6.24
CA LYS A 182 -5.96 9.28 -5.72
C LYS A 182 -6.14 7.96 -6.42
N CYS A 183 -6.21 6.89 -5.64
CA CYS A 183 -6.32 5.53 -6.12
C CYS A 183 -7.51 4.83 -5.49
N LEU A 184 -8.22 4.05 -6.28
CA LEU A 184 -9.26 3.13 -5.85
C LEU A 184 -8.63 1.75 -5.62
N VAL A 185 -9.01 1.14 -4.51
CA VAL A 185 -8.70 -0.26 -4.19
C VAL A 185 -10.04 -0.98 -4.08
N GLU A 186 -10.25 -1.98 -4.93
CA GLU A 186 -11.48 -2.78 -5.02
C GLU A 186 -11.30 -4.20 -4.50
#